data_AF-A0A920UH45-F1
#
_entry.id   AF-A0A920UH45-F1
#
_cell.length_a   1.000
_cell.length_b   1.000
_cell.length_c   1.000
_cell.angle_alpha   90.00
_cell.angle_beta   90.00
_cell.angle_gamma   90.00
#
_symmetry.space_group_name_H-M   'P 1'
#
loop_
_entity.id
_entity.type
_entity.pdbx_description
1 polymer ?
#
loop_
_entity_poly.entity_id
_entity_poly.type
_entity_poly.pdbx_seq_one_letter_code
_entity_poly.pdbx_strand_id
1 'polypeptide(L)' 'MKQDLEIQKYVKSSLKHAAISKIEVERTSKKTKVNIFSARPGIIIGRKGDEVEKAEKRI' A
#
# COMPACT_ATOMS: atom_id res chain seq x y z
N MET A 1 13.88 8.06 2.42
CA MET A 1 13.09 9.25 2.09
C MET A 1 12.56 9.25 0.67
N LYS A 2 13.37 9.31 -0.42
CA LYS A 2 12.82 9.28 -1.80
C LYS A 2 11.94 8.06 -2.09
N GLN A 3 12.40 6.90 -1.66
CA GLN A 3 11.73 5.62 -1.88
C GLN A 3 10.38 5.50 -1.16
N ASP A 4 10.20 6.17 -0.02
CA ASP A 4 8.95 6.11 0.76
C ASP A 4 7.85 6.94 0.09
N LEU A 5 8.22 8.09 -0.50
CA LEU A 5 7.34 8.91 -1.33
C LEU A 5 6.90 8.17 -2.60
N GLU A 6 7.78 7.37 -3.21
CA GLU A 6 7.43 6.55 -4.36
C GLU A 6 6.44 5.45 -3.99
N ILE A 7 6.63 4.77 -2.86
CA ILE A 7 5.66 3.79 -2.33
C ILE A 7 4.31 4.46 -2.09
N GLN A 8 4.27 5.62 -1.42
CA GLN A 8 3.03 6.34 -1.18
C GLN A 8 2.33 6.74 -2.49
N LYS A 9 3.07 7.23 -3.48
CA LYS A 9 2.52 7.57 -4.80
C LYS A 9 1.97 6.36 -5.52
N TYR A 10 2.72 5.25 -5.52
CA TYR A 10 2.31 3.99 -6.16
C TYR A 10 1.04 3.45 -5.52
N VAL A 11 1.01 3.36 -4.19
CA VAL A 11 -0.16 2.92 -3.42
C VAL A 11 -1.36 3.83 -3.70
N LYS A 12 -1.20 5.16 -3.66
CA LYS A 12 -2.26 6.09 -4.02
C LYS A 12 -2.73 5.96 -5.47
N SER A 13 -1.82 5.70 -6.42
CA SER A 13 -2.18 5.59 -7.83
C SER A 13 -2.90 4.30 -8.16
N SER A 14 -2.47 3.18 -7.58
CA SER A 14 -3.08 1.86 -7.78
C SER A 14 -4.42 1.76 -7.05
N LEU A 15 -4.54 2.39 -5.88
CA LEU A 15 -5.71 2.27 -5.01
C LEU A 15 -6.55 3.56 -4.93
N LYS A 16 -6.63 4.33 -6.03
CA LYS A 16 -7.42 5.59 -6.09
C LYS A 16 -8.87 5.41 -5.63
N HIS A 17 -9.45 4.26 -5.88
CA HIS A 17 -10.84 3.94 -5.52
C HIS A 17 -11.02 3.46 -4.07
N ALA A 18 -9.93 3.17 -3.37
CA ALA A 18 -9.98 2.61 -2.02
C ALA A 18 -10.31 3.64 -0.93
N ALA A 19 -10.30 4.95 -1.23
CA ALA A 19 -10.51 6.01 -0.23
C ALA A 19 -9.52 5.89 0.95
N ILE A 20 -8.23 6.00 0.63
CA ILE A 20 -7.14 5.96 1.60
C ILE A 20 -7.13 7.25 2.43
N SER A 21 -7.18 7.10 3.75
CA SER A 21 -7.13 8.19 4.72
C SER A 21 -5.69 8.50 5.14
N LYS A 22 -4.89 7.48 5.45
CA LYS A 22 -3.50 7.63 5.93
C LYS A 22 -2.64 6.48 5.43
N ILE A 23 -1.37 6.78 5.14
CA ILE A 23 -0.34 5.76 4.84
C ILE A 23 0.83 6.00 5.79
N GLU A 24 1.20 4.99 6.56
CA GLU A 24 2.38 5.00 7.41
C GLU A 24 3.40 3.99 6.88
N VAL A 25 4.62 4.44 6.66
CA VAL A 25 5.72 3.60 6.20
C VAL A 25 6.70 3.48 7.34
N GLU A 26 6.76 2.30 7.93
CA GLU A 26 7.71 1.95 8.98
C GLU A 26 8.85 1.14 8.37
N ARG A 27 10.01 1.76 8.23
CA ARG A 27 11.20 1.07 7.72
C ARG A 27 12.12 0.70 8.87
N THR A 28 12.26 -0.60 9.10
CA THR A 28 13.30 -1.16 9.99
C THR A 28 14.46 -1.66 9.14
N SER A 29 15.65 -1.85 9.73
CA SER A 29 16.86 -2.26 9.01
C SER A 29 16.75 -3.59 8.25
N LYS A 30 15.72 -4.40 8.52
CA LYS A 30 15.49 -5.69 7.87
C LYS A 30 14.19 -5.76 7.07
N LYS A 31 13.20 -4.91 7.35
CA LYS A 31 11.87 -4.97 6.73
C LYS A 31 11.21 -3.61 6.63
N THR A 32 10.50 -3.40 5.53
CA THR A 32 9.59 -2.26 5.34
C THR A 32 8.17 -2.73 5.63
N LYS A 33 7.52 -2.14 6.63
CA LYS A 33 6.09 -2.27 6.88
C LYS A 33 5.37 -1.06 6.31
N VAL A 34 4.29 -1.31 5.59
CA VAL A 34 3.43 -0.25 5.05
C VAL A 34 2.04 -0.45 5.63
N ASN A 35 1.64 0.44 6.53
CA ASN A 35 0.31 0.44 7.12
C ASN A 35 -0.58 1.39 6.31
N ILE A 36 -1.64 0.85 5.71
CA ILE A 36 -2.58 1.63 4.87
C ILE A 36 -3.92 1.70 5.61
N PHE A 37 -4.31 2.90 6.01
CA PHE A 37 -5.61 3.17 6.62
C PHE A 37 -6.58 3.61 5.52
N SER A 38 -7.58 2.79 5.27
CA SER A 38 -8.52 2.95 4.16
C SER A 38 -9.95 2.70 4.62
N ALA A 39 -10.89 3.49 4.10
CA ALA A 39 -12.32 3.28 4.34
C ALA A 39 -12.87 2.06 3.57
N ARG A 40 -12.18 1.60 2.52
CA ARG A 40 -12.58 0.45 1.70
C ARG A 40 -11.43 -0.53 1.52
N PRO A 41 -11.06 -1.31 2.56
CA PRO A 41 -9.98 -2.29 2.46
C PRO A 41 -10.29 -3.43 1.49
N GLY A 42 -11.56 -3.77 1.28
CA GLY A 42 -11.96 -4.83 0.35
C GLY A 42 -11.58 -4.55 -1.12
N ILE A 43 -11.49 -3.28 -1.52
CA ILE A 43 -11.03 -2.90 -2.86
C ILE A 43 -9.51 -3.13 -2.98
N ILE A 44 -8.76 -2.89 -1.90
CA ILE A 44 -7.30 -3.06 -1.85
C ILE A 44 -6.92 -4.55 -1.90
N ILE A 45 -7.69 -5.38 -1.20
CA ILE A 45 -7.47 -6.83 -1.14
C ILE A 45 -7.90 -7.50 -2.46
N GLY A 46 -8.89 -6.92 -3.16
CA GLY A 46 -9.45 -7.47 -4.38
C GLY A 46 -10.22 -8.78 -4.15
N ARG A 47 -10.64 -9.46 -5.23
CA ARG A 47 -11.27 -10.78 -5.13
C ARG A 47 -10.18 -11.83 -4.86
N LYS A 48 -10.19 -12.41 -3.65
CA LYS A 48 -9.24 -13.45 -3.17
C LYS A 48 -7.80 -13.00 -2.84
N GLY A 49 -7.50 -11.70 -2.71
CA GLY A 49 -6.16 -11.26 -2.28
C GLY A 49 -5.15 -11.01 -3.41
N ASP A 50 -5.56 -11.16 -4.67
CA ASP A 50 -4.69 -11.08 -5.85
C ASP A 50 -4.00 -9.72 -6.02
N GLU A 51 -4.63 -8.62 -5.59
CA GLU A 51 -4.04 -7.28 -5.65
C GLU A 51 -2.94 -7.06 -4.61
N VAL A 52 -3.10 -7.61 -3.40
CA VAL A 52 -2.10 -7.46 -2.33
C VAL A 52 -0.84 -8.26 -2.68
N GLU A 53 -0.99 -9.47 -3.22
CA GLU A 53 0.16 -10.29 -3.63
C GLU A 53 0.95 -9.65 -4.78
N LYS A 54 0.26 -9.00 -5.73
CA LYS A 54 0.90 -8.22 -6.80
C LYS A 54 1.60 -6.97 -6.28
N ALA A 55 1.07 -6.33 -5.25
CA ALA A 55 1.70 -5.19 -4.61
C ALA A 55 2.96 -5.61 -3.84
N GLU A 56 2.91 -6.71 -3.09
CA GLU A 56 4.05 -7.23 -2.32
C GLU A 56 5.24 -7.61 -3.21
N LYS A 57 5.01 -8.23 -4.37
CA LYS A 57 6.10 -8.58 -5.32
C LYS A 57 6.82 -7.38 -5.94
N ARG A 58 6.29 -6.17 -5.80
CA ARG A 58 6.78 -4.95 -6.48
C ARG A 58 7.50 -3.97 -5.56
N ILE A 59 7.44 -4.21 -4.24
CA ILE A 59 8.01 -3.36 -3.17
C ILE A 59 9.18 -4.11 -2.52
#